data_AF-A0A4C1TBB4-F1
#
_entry.id   AF-A0A4C1TBB4-F1
#
_cell.length_a   1.000
_cell.length_b   1.000
_cell.length_c   1.000
_cell.angle_alpha   90.00
_cell.angle_beta   90.00
_cell.angle_gamma   90.00
#
_symmetry.space_group_name_H-M   'P 1'
#
loop_
_entity.id
_entity.type
_entity.pdbx_description
1 polymer ?
#
loop_
_entity_poly.entity_id
_entity_poly.type
_entity_poly.pdbx_seq_one_letter_code
_entity_poly.pdbx_strand_id
1 'polypeptide(L)'
;MYPDAPKSQFGSPPRPPEVNAYRRPSDVKAVTNWLKVLLLLEVTNTSILNSILDKIETVDEIDHAIGTLTKQIRTVVENSSKVVSVADNLQKLPEDI
;
A
#
# COMPACT_ATOMS: atom_id res chain seq x y z
N MET A 1 38.38 24.46 -55.59
CA MET A 1 37.09 25.18 -55.51
C MET A 1 36.03 24.09 -55.33
N TYR A 2 35.61 23.81 -54.09
CA TYR A 2 34.60 22.78 -53.79
C TYR A 2 33.21 23.41 -53.88
N PRO A 3 32.18 22.73 -54.41
CA PRO A 3 30.82 23.24 -54.36
C PRO A 3 30.29 23.17 -52.92
N ASP A 4 29.62 24.24 -52.48
CA ASP A 4 28.91 24.29 -51.20
C ASP A 4 27.82 23.21 -51.15
N ALA A 5 27.69 22.55 -49.99
CA ALA A 5 26.65 21.57 -49.75
C ALA A 5 25.25 22.24 -49.76
N PRO A 6 24.20 21.58 -50.29
CA PRO A 6 22.86 22.13 -50.27
C PRO A 6 22.37 22.26 -48.82
N LYS A 7 21.87 23.45 -48.44
CA LYS A 7 21.25 23.66 -47.13
C LYS A 7 20.05 22.73 -47.00
N SER A 8 20.05 21.87 -45.97
CA SER A 8 18.94 20.97 -45.66
C SER A 8 17.66 21.76 -45.44
N GLN A 9 16.69 21.56 -46.33
CA GLN A 9 15.38 22.21 -46.32
C GLN A 9 14.36 21.46 -45.43
N PHE A 10 14.77 20.33 -44.86
CA PHE A 10 13.97 19.60 -43.89
C PHE A 10 14.13 20.28 -42.53
N GLY A 11 13.16 21.13 -42.19
CA GLY A 11 12.98 21.58 -40.81
C GLY A 11 12.91 20.37 -39.87
N SER A 12 13.32 20.57 -38.61
CA SER A 12 13.31 19.51 -37.60
C SER A 12 11.98 18.73 -37.65
N PRO A 13 12.01 17.39 -37.61
CA PRO A 13 10.77 16.61 -37.58
C PRO A 13 9.90 17.11 -36.42
N PRO A 14 8.57 17.19 -36.59
CA PRO A 14 7.68 17.59 -35.51
C PRO A 14 7.95 16.67 -34.33
N ARG A 15 8.14 17.27 -33.14
CA ARG A 15 8.31 16.53 -31.89
C ARG A 15 7.17 15.51 -31.83
N PRO A 16 7.44 14.20 -31.68
CA PRO A 16 6.37 13.24 -31.53
C PRO A 16 5.47 13.68 -30.38
N PRO A 17 4.15 13.44 -30.45
CA PRO A 17 3.28 13.75 -29.32
C PRO A 17 3.94 13.13 -28.09
N GLU A 18 4.19 13.94 -27.06
CA GLU A 18 4.69 13.44 -25.78
C GLU A 18 3.66 12.41 -25.33
N VAL A 19 3.95 11.14 -25.62
CA VAL A 19 3.21 10.04 -25.05
C VAL A 19 3.42 10.24 -23.57
N ASN A 20 2.34 10.53 -22.85
CA ASN A 20 2.36 10.76 -21.42
C ASN A 20 2.81 9.48 -20.73
N ALA A 21 4.11 9.23 -20.77
CA ALA A 21 4.81 8.11 -20.14
C ALA A 21 5.05 8.40 -18.65
N TYR A 22 4.42 9.43 -18.08
CA TYR A 22 4.40 9.65 -16.64
C TYR A 22 3.33 8.80 -15.96
N ARG A 23 3.32 7.48 -16.21
CA ARG A 23 2.77 6.57 -15.20
C ARG A 23 3.86 6.38 -14.15
N ARG A 24 3.79 7.20 -13.10
CA ARG A 24 4.71 7.22 -11.96
C ARG A 24 4.63 5.91 -11.15
N PRO A 25 5.64 5.60 -10.31
CA PRO A 25 5.74 4.34 -9.57
C PRO A 25 4.49 4.15 -8.69
N SER A 26 3.74 3.07 -8.96
CA SER A 26 2.47 2.67 -8.33
C SER A 26 1.69 3.79 -7.63
N ASP A 27 0.70 4.37 -8.33
CA ASP A 27 -0.26 5.33 -7.77
C ASP A 27 -1.21 4.70 -6.74
N VAL A 28 -0.81 3.64 -6.05
CA VAL A 28 -1.59 2.90 -5.06
C VAL A 28 -0.81 2.79 -3.75
N LYS A 29 -1.46 3.14 -2.65
CA LYS A 29 -0.90 3.03 -1.30
C LYS A 29 -1.82 2.15 -0.46
N ALA A 30 -1.24 1.24 0.31
CA ALA A 30 -1.99 0.53 1.34
C ALA A 30 -2.32 1.49 2.49
N VAL A 31 -3.61 1.61 2.81
CA VAL A 31 -4.10 2.38 3.94
C VAL A 31 -4.79 1.42 4.90
N THR A 32 -4.28 1.35 6.13
CA THR A 32 -4.86 0.56 7.20
C THR A 32 -5.88 1.39 7.97
N ASN A 33 -7.09 0.88 8.14
CA ASN A 33 -8.08 1.48 9.02
C ASN A 33 -7.81 1.03 10.47
N TRP A 34 -7.09 1.86 11.22
CA TRP A 34 -6.72 1.58 12.61
C TRP A 34 -7.93 1.41 13.55
N LEU A 35 -9.05 2.08 13.28
CA LEU A 35 -10.28 1.94 14.07
C LEU A 35 -10.90 0.54 13.89
N LYS A 36 -10.88 0.01 12.66
CA LYS A 36 -11.27 -1.38 12.38
C LYS A 36 -10.32 -2.38 13.01
N VAL A 37 -9.00 -2.11 12.97
CA VAL A 37 -7.99 -2.94 13.64
C VAL A 37 -8.30 -3.06 15.12
N LEU A 38 -8.53 -1.95 15.83
CA LEU A 38 -8.86 -1.94 17.25
C LEU A 38 -10.12 -2.76 17.57
N LEU A 39 -11.21 -2.56 16.83
CA LEU A 39 -12.47 -3.28 17.05
C LEU A 39 -12.32 -4.79 16.84
N LEU A 40 -11.64 -5.20 15.76
CA LEU A 40 -11.42 -6.62 15.46
C LEU A 40 -10.47 -7.26 16.48
N LEU A 41 -9.42 -6.54 16.91
CA LEU A 41 -8.49 -7.01 17.93
C LEU A 41 -9.18 -7.18 19.28
N GLU A 42 -10.05 -6.27 19.70
CA GLU A 42 -10.78 -6.38 20.96
C GLU A 42 -11.60 -7.68 21.01
N VAL A 43 -12.40 -7.94 19.98
CA VAL A 43 -13.22 -9.17 19.88
C VAL A 43 -12.34 -10.43 19.82
N THR A 44 -11.26 -10.38 19.04
CA THR A 44 -10.43 -11.56 18.77
C THR A 44 -9.52 -11.90 19.97
N ASN A 45 -8.92 -10.88 20.60
CA ASN A 45 -8.02 -11.07 21.72
C ASN A 45 -8.76 -11.61 22.94
N THR A 46 -9.97 -11.16 23.26
CA THR A 46 -10.69 -11.67 24.43
C THR A 46 -10.96 -13.17 24.32
N SER A 47 -11.36 -13.66 23.14
CA SER A 47 -11.63 -15.10 22.95
C SER A 47 -10.35 -15.93 22.89
N ILE A 48 -9.33 -15.45 22.18
CA ILE A 48 -8.10 -16.22 21.94
C ILE A 48 -7.21 -16.23 23.19
N LEU A 49 -7.06 -15.08 23.87
CA LEU A 49 -6.27 -15.01 25.10
C LEU A 49 -6.89 -15.89 26.19
N ASN A 50 -8.21 -15.92 26.33
CA ASN A 50 -8.86 -16.81 27.29
C ASN A 50 -8.62 -18.30 26.97
N SER A 51 -8.73 -18.71 25.71
CA SER A 51 -8.47 -20.12 25.32
C SER A 51 -7.00 -20.53 25.39
N ILE A 52 -6.09 -19.57 25.25
CA ILE A 52 -4.64 -19.81 25.31
C ILE A 52 -4.20 -19.89 26.77
N LEU A 53 -4.57 -18.91 27.60
CA LEU A 53 -4.10 -18.80 28.98
C LEU A 53 -4.60 -19.94 29.87
N ASP A 54 -5.76 -20.52 29.56
CA ASP A 54 -6.34 -21.64 30.31
C ASP A 54 -5.59 -22.98 30.10
N LYS A 55 -4.64 -23.03 29.15
CA LYS A 55 -3.96 -24.26 28.71
C LYS A 55 -2.42 -24.17 28.73
N ILE A 56 -1.84 -23.15 29.34
CA ILE A 56 -0.38 -23.01 29.42
C ILE A 56 0.14 -23.81 30.62
N GLU A 57 0.77 -24.95 30.36
CA GLU A 57 1.48 -25.76 31.37
C GLU A 57 3.00 -25.75 31.13
N THR A 58 3.43 -25.45 29.89
CA THR A 58 4.83 -25.57 29.46
C THR A 58 5.33 -24.33 28.71
N VAL A 59 6.66 -24.20 28.61
CA VAL A 59 7.31 -23.11 27.86
C VAL A 59 7.08 -23.24 26.36
N ASP A 60 7.01 -24.47 25.83
CA ASP A 60 6.71 -24.72 24.42
C ASP A 60 5.30 -24.23 24.04
N GLU A 61 4.34 -24.32 24.96
CA GLU A 61 2.99 -23.78 24.78
C GLU A 61 2.97 -22.26 24.81
N ILE A 62 3.86 -21.61 25.57
CA ILE A 62 4.06 -20.15 25.54
C ILE A 62 4.56 -19.72 24.16
N ASP A 63 5.58 -20.41 23.63
CA ASP A 63 6.12 -20.11 22.30
C ASP A 63 5.07 -20.32 21.20
N HIS A 64 4.29 -21.40 21.30
CA HIS A 64 3.18 -21.67 20.39
C HIS A 64 2.07 -20.60 20.47
N ALA A 65 1.72 -20.17 21.68
CA ALA A 65 0.74 -19.13 21.94
C ALA A 65 1.16 -17.77 21.34
N ILE A 66 2.41 -17.37 21.55
CA ILE A 66 2.98 -16.14 20.97
C ILE A 66 2.96 -16.21 19.45
N GLY A 67 3.34 -17.36 18.87
CA GLY A 67 3.28 -17.58 17.43
C GLY A 67 1.87 -17.46 16.87
N THR A 68 0.88 -18.01 17.57
CA THR A 68 -0.54 -17.93 17.19
C THR A 68 -1.07 -16.50 17.27
N LEU A 69 -0.80 -15.79 18.36
CA LEU A 69 -1.22 -14.40 18.55
C LEU A 69 -0.62 -13.49 17.45
N THR A 70 0.66 -13.66 17.15
CA THR A 70 1.35 -12.87 16.11
C THR A 70 0.71 -13.06 14.72
N LYS A 71 0.35 -14.30 14.37
CA LYS A 71 -0.34 -14.60 13.10
C LYS A 71 -1.71 -13.93 13.04
N GLN A 72 -2.46 -13.96 14.15
CA GLN A 72 -3.78 -13.34 14.22
C GLN A 72 -3.72 -11.81 14.08
N ILE A 73 -2.80 -11.15 14.78
CA ILE A 73 -2.59 -9.70 14.66
C ILE A 73 -2.29 -9.33 13.20
N ARG A 74 -1.42 -10.11 12.54
CA ARG A 74 -1.12 -9.92 11.12
C ARG A 74 -2.38 -10.01 10.27
N THR A 75 -3.19 -11.06 10.44
CA THR A 75 -4.44 -11.23 9.69
C THR A 75 -5.43 -10.09 9.93
N VAL A 76 -5.58 -9.61 11.18
CA VAL A 76 -6.47 -8.47 11.50
C VAL A 76 -6.00 -7.19 10.79
N VAL A 77 -4.69 -6.94 10.78
CA VAL A 77 -4.10 -5.78 10.11
C VAL A 77 -4.28 -5.86 8.60
N GLU A 78 -4.03 -7.02 8.00
CA GLU A 78 -4.22 -7.26 6.56
C GLU A 78 -5.69 -7.08 6.15
N ASN A 79 -6.63 -7.67 6.90
CA ASN A 79 -8.08 -7.53 6.65
C ASN A 79 -8.59 -6.09 6.82
N SER A 80 -7.91 -5.29 7.63
CA SER A 80 -8.24 -3.88 7.86
C SER A 80 -7.51 -2.94 6.89
N SER A 81 -6.64 -3.47 6.05
CA SER A 81 -5.91 -2.74 5.03
C SER A 81 -6.66 -2.76 3.71
N LYS A 82 -6.67 -1.61 3.02
CA LYS A 82 -7.17 -1.51 1.66
C LYS A 82 -6.14 -0.79 0.80
N VAL A 83 -5.96 -1.27 -0.42
CA VAL A 83 -5.17 -0.57 -1.44
C VAL A 83 -6.03 0.55 -2.00
N VAL A 84 -5.58 1.80 -1.85
CA VAL A 84 -6.29 3.00 -2.31
C VAL A 84 -5.43 3.72 -3.33
N SER A 85 -6.05 4.23 -4.40
CA SER A 85 -5.33 5.05 -5.37
C SER A 85 -5.00 6.41 -4.78
N VAL A 86 -3.84 6.96 -5.12
CA VAL A 86 -3.42 8.30 -4.70
C VAL A 86 -4.39 9.36 -5.24
N ALA A 87 -5.01 9.12 -6.39
CA ALA A 87 -6.03 9.99 -6.97
C ALA A 87 -7.31 10.09 -6.11
N ASP A 88 -7.78 8.97 -5.52
CA ASP A 88 -8.95 8.95 -4.64
C ASP A 88 -8.73 9.77 -3.35
N ASN A 89 -7.48 9.83 -2.88
CA ASN A 89 -7.12 10.58 -1.67
C ASN A 89 -7.09 12.10 -1.90
N LEU A 90 -6.79 12.54 -3.12
CA LEU A 90 -6.68 13.96 -3.47
C LEU A 90 -8.05 14.62 -3.69
N GLN A 91 -9.06 13.87 -4.14
CA GLN A 91 -10.43 14.40 -4.31
C GLN A 91 -11.15 14.77 -3.01
N LYS A 92 -10.55 14.48 -1.85
CA LYS A 92 -11.16 14.71 -0.53
C LYS A 92 -10.50 15.83 0.28
N LEU A 93 -9.54 16.57 -0.30
CA LEU A 93 -9.04 17.79 0.34
C LEU A 93 -10.04 18.92 0.05
N PRO A 94 -10.63 19.60 1.06
CA PRO A 94 -11.34 20.83 0.80
C PRO A 94 -10.34 21.83 0.18
N GLU A 95 -10.74 22.50 -0.89
CA GLU A 95 -10.02 23.70 -1.34
C GLU A 95 -9.94 24.64 -0.12
N ASP A 96 -8.72 24.90 0.34
CA ASP A 96 -8.45 25.88 1.37
C ASP A 96 -8.92 27.24 0.83
N ILE A 97 -9.87 27.88 1.53
CA ILE A 97 -10.54 29.13 1.12
C ILE A 97 -9.60 30.32 1.28
#